data_AF-A0A4Y8REG6-F1
#
_entry.id   AF-A0A4Y8REG6-F1
#
_cell.length_a   1.000
_cell.length_b   1.000
_cell.length_c   1.000
_cell.angle_alpha   90.00
_cell.angle_beta   90.00
_cell.angle_gamma   90.00
#
_symmetry.space_group_name_H-M   'P 1'
#
loop_
_entity.id
_entity.type
_entity.pdbx_description
1 polymer ?
#
loop_
_entity_poly.entity_id
_entity_poly.type
_entity_poly.pdbx_seq_one_letter_code
_entity_poly.pdbx_strand_id
1 'polypeptide(L)'
;MRLASRLSKVIVPAVAFALGVAAANVGAPLWKAGVMDANQAEFGELTYRCDHAMRSQMIAKQKLVTHPSEDAVRDEEAMEVGLLACQDYDLMRKRLIRWGLTENEISEMSLRAVEERADTLQDVVRIHEIRY
;
A
#
# COMPACT_ATOMS: atom_id res chain seq x y z
N MET A 1 -50.22 27.13 16.34
CA MET A 1 -49.94 26.35 15.11
C MET A 1 -48.76 26.87 14.27
N ARG A 2 -48.54 28.18 14.09
CA ARG A 2 -47.44 28.69 13.22
C ARG A 2 -46.00 28.49 13.76
N LEU A 3 -45.80 28.37 15.07
CA LEU A 3 -44.48 28.09 15.65
C LEU A 3 -44.01 26.65 15.39
N ALA A 4 -44.90 25.66 15.56
CA ALA A 4 -44.61 24.25 15.33
C ALA A 4 -44.19 23.97 13.87
N SER A 5 -44.82 24.65 12.90
CA SER A 5 -44.46 24.52 11.48
C SER A 5 -43.18 25.29 11.09
N ARG A 6 -42.68 26.20 11.93
CA ARG A 6 -41.38 26.87 11.72
C ARG A 6 -40.25 26.07 12.37
N LEU A 7 -40.51 25.45 13.52
CA LEU A 7 -39.57 24.54 14.17
C LEU A 7 -39.27 23.33 13.27
N SER A 8 -40.28 22.69 12.68
CA SER A 8 -40.06 21.53 11.79
C SER A 8 -39.27 21.89 10.53
N LYS A 9 -39.41 23.12 10.01
CA LYS A 9 -38.67 23.60 8.83
C LYS A 9 -37.17 23.77 9.06
N VAL A 10 -36.73 23.87 10.32
CA VAL A 10 -35.30 23.99 10.68
C VAL A 10 -34.76 22.69 11.24
N ILE A 11 -35.55 21.96 12.04
CA ILE A 11 -35.12 20.71 12.66
C ILE A 11 -34.90 19.61 11.62
N VAL A 12 -35.81 19.44 10.65
CA VAL A 12 -35.69 18.39 9.62
C VAL A 12 -34.39 18.53 8.80
N PRO A 13 -34.06 19.69 8.21
CA PRO A 13 -32.80 19.83 7.47
C PRO A 13 -31.57 19.73 8.38
N ALA A 14 -31.64 20.21 9.62
CA ALA A 14 -30.53 20.07 10.58
C ALA A 14 -30.26 18.60 10.93
N VAL A 15 -31.31 17.80 11.14
CA VAL A 15 -31.19 16.35 11.37
C VAL A 15 -30.68 15.64 10.13
N ALA A 16 -31.19 15.97 8.94
CA ALA A 16 -30.71 15.39 7.69
C ALA A 16 -29.22 15.71 7.45
N PHE A 17 -28.79 16.95 7.74
CA PHE A 17 -27.38 17.34 7.69
C PHE A 17 -26.54 16.57 8.70
N ALA A 18 -26.97 16.48 9.96
CA ALA A 18 -26.27 15.73 10.99
C ALA A 18 -26.14 14.23 10.64
N LEU A 19 -27.20 13.63 10.10
CA LEU A 19 -27.17 12.25 9.60
C LEU A 19 -26.23 12.09 8.40
N GLY A 20 -26.20 13.04 7.48
CA GLY A 20 -25.25 13.05 6.36
C GLY A 20 -23.79 13.12 6.84
N VAL A 21 -23.50 13.98 7.82
CA VAL A 21 -22.16 14.09 8.42
C VAL A 21 -21.80 12.79 9.14
N ALA A 22 -22.71 12.23 9.94
CA ALA A 22 -22.47 10.96 10.63
C ALA A 22 -22.24 9.81 9.63
N ALA A 23 -23.05 9.72 8.57
CA ALA A 23 -22.91 8.74 7.52
C ALA A 23 -21.58 8.89 6.76
N ALA A 24 -21.10 10.11 6.53
CA ALA A 24 -19.78 10.34 5.91
C ALA A 24 -18.62 9.91 6.82
N ASN A 25 -18.71 10.24 8.12
CA ASN A 25 -17.66 9.91 9.09
C ASN A 25 -17.57 8.40 9.40
N VAL A 26 -18.66 7.65 9.24
CA VAL A 26 -18.67 6.19 9.40
C VAL A 26 -18.46 5.48 8.07
N GLY A 27 -19.03 6.01 6.99
CA GLY A 27 -18.94 5.41 5.66
C GLY A 27 -17.52 5.43 5.09
N ALA A 28 -16.78 6.52 5.27
CA ALA A 28 -15.40 6.62 4.81
C ALA A 28 -14.46 5.58 5.45
N PRO A 29 -14.36 5.43 6.80
CA PRO A 29 -13.49 4.43 7.39
C PRO A 29 -13.90 3.00 7.07
N LEU A 30 -15.21 2.69 7.00
CA LEU A 30 -15.69 1.36 6.60
C LEU A 30 -15.34 1.04 5.15
N TRP A 31 -15.49 2.02 4.25
CA TRP A 31 -15.09 1.87 2.85
C TRP A 31 -13.59 1.57 2.74
N LYS A 32 -12.75 2.38 3.40
CA LYS A 32 -11.31 2.20 3.36
C LYS A 32 -10.86 0.86 3.96
N ALA A 33 -11.43 0.47 5.10
CA ALA A 33 -11.17 -0.83 5.70
C ALA A 33 -11.52 -1.98 4.74
N GLY A 34 -12.66 -1.90 4.05
CA GLY A 34 -13.06 -2.87 3.04
C GLY A 34 -12.12 -2.90 1.82
N VAL A 35 -11.67 -1.73 1.35
CA VAL A 35 -10.68 -1.64 0.25
C VAL A 35 -9.34 -2.25 0.67
N MET A 36 -8.85 -1.94 1.87
CA MET A 36 -7.60 -2.51 2.38
C MET A 36 -7.69 -4.04 2.48
N ASP A 37 -8.72 -4.56 3.15
CA ASP A 37 -8.93 -6.00 3.35
C ASP A 37 -9.01 -6.77 2.02
N ALA A 38 -9.81 -6.27 1.09
CA ALA A 38 -10.00 -6.91 -0.22
C ALA A 38 -8.73 -6.96 -1.08
N ASN A 39 -7.76 -6.06 -0.84
CA ASN A 39 -6.55 -5.93 -1.66
C ASN A 39 -5.26 -6.33 -0.92
N GLN A 40 -5.32 -6.63 0.37
CA GLN A 40 -4.16 -6.88 1.22
C GLN A 40 -3.27 -8.01 0.70
N ALA A 41 -3.87 -9.14 0.31
CA ALA A 41 -3.12 -10.31 -0.15
C ALA A 41 -2.34 -10.03 -1.45
N GLU A 42 -3.00 -9.45 -2.46
CA GLU A 42 -2.37 -9.10 -3.73
C GLU A 42 -1.31 -7.99 -3.55
N PHE A 43 -1.65 -6.95 -2.79
CA PHE A 43 -0.73 -5.85 -2.49
C PHE A 43 0.52 -6.34 -1.76
N GLY A 44 0.36 -7.25 -0.80
CA GLY A 44 1.47 -7.84 -0.06
C GLY A 44 2.37 -8.70 -0.93
N GLU A 45 1.81 -9.48 -1.86
CA GLU A 45 2.60 -10.24 -2.83
C GLU A 45 3.39 -9.34 -3.78
N LEU A 46 2.78 -8.27 -4.29
CA LEU A 46 3.47 -7.29 -5.13
C LEU A 46 4.59 -6.56 -4.37
N THR A 47 4.34 -6.22 -3.10
CA THR A 47 5.34 -5.62 -2.20
C THR A 47 6.55 -6.54 -2.06
N TYR A 48 6.32 -7.83 -1.78
CA TYR A 48 7.38 -8.83 -1.64
C TYR A 48 8.18 -9.02 -2.94
N ARG A 49 7.50 -9.13 -4.09
CA ARG A 49 8.17 -9.30 -5.39
C ARG A 49 9.05 -8.12 -5.74
N CYS A 50 8.58 -6.89 -5.48
CA CYS A 50 9.38 -5.70 -5.71
C CYS A 50 10.62 -5.68 -4.80
N ASP A 51 10.46 -5.92 -3.49
CA ASP A 51 11.60 -5.98 -2.56
C ASP A 51 12.62 -7.05 -2.98
N HIS A 52 12.15 -8.24 -3.34
CA HIS A 52 13.01 -9.33 -3.80
C HIS A 52 13.77 -8.99 -5.09
N ALA A 53 13.10 -8.36 -6.06
CA ALA A 53 13.72 -7.92 -7.32
C ALA A 53 14.81 -6.86 -7.06
N MET A 54 14.50 -5.87 -6.21
CA MET A 54 15.45 -4.83 -5.82
C MET A 54 16.69 -5.40 -5.12
N ARG A 55 16.49 -6.34 -4.17
CA ARG A 55 17.58 -7.03 -3.49
C ARG A 55 18.45 -7.83 -4.46
N SER A 56 17.83 -8.58 -5.35
CA SER A 56 18.54 -9.43 -6.30
C SER A 56 19.38 -8.58 -7.27
N GLN A 57 18.84 -7.46 -7.75
CA GLN A 57 19.59 -6.51 -8.58
C GLN A 57 20.75 -5.88 -7.83
N MET A 58 20.55 -5.47 -6.56
CA MET A 58 21.64 -4.93 -5.73
C MET A 58 22.78 -5.94 -5.57
N ILE A 59 22.47 -7.20 -5.28
CA ILE A 59 23.47 -8.27 -5.15
C ILE A 59 24.22 -8.50 -6.46
N ALA A 60 23.50 -8.56 -7.59
CA ALA A 60 24.11 -8.72 -8.91
C ALA A 60 25.05 -7.55 -9.24
N LYS A 61 24.65 -6.32 -8.94
CA LYS A 61 25.49 -5.13 -9.12
C LYS A 61 26.74 -5.16 -8.25
N GLN A 62 26.64 -5.59 -6.99
CA GLN A 62 27.80 -5.78 -6.12
C GLN A 62 28.75 -6.87 -6.64
N LYS A 63 28.22 -7.97 -7.17
CA LYS A 63 29.00 -9.02 -7.82
C LYS A 63 29.75 -8.49 -9.03
N LEU A 64 29.09 -7.69 -9.88
CA LEU A 64 29.72 -7.07 -11.05
C LEU A 64 30.86 -6.12 -10.65
N VAL A 65 30.68 -5.31 -9.61
CA VAL A 65 31.71 -4.39 -9.10
C VAL A 65 32.91 -5.14 -8.50
N THR A 66 32.66 -6.20 -7.73
CA THR A 66 33.72 -6.94 -7.03
C THR A 66 34.44 -7.96 -7.91
N HIS A 67 33.73 -8.58 -8.85
CA HIS A 67 34.24 -9.63 -9.74
C HIS A 67 33.71 -9.44 -11.18
N PRO A 68 34.24 -8.46 -11.94
CA PRO A 68 33.78 -8.17 -13.29
C PRO A 68 34.00 -9.37 -14.24
N SER A 69 32.95 -9.78 -14.95
CA SER A 69 32.98 -10.81 -15.99
C SER A 69 31.77 -10.66 -16.93
N GLU A 70 31.83 -11.24 -18.13
CA GLU A 70 30.67 -11.23 -19.03
C GLU A 70 29.44 -11.92 -18.42
N ASP A 71 29.66 -12.98 -17.62
CA ASP A 71 28.58 -13.63 -16.88
C ASP A 71 27.96 -12.69 -15.84
N ALA A 72 28.79 -11.91 -15.12
CA ALA A 72 28.28 -10.94 -14.16
C ALA A 72 27.49 -9.79 -14.82
N VAL A 73 27.83 -9.41 -16.06
CA VAL A 73 27.05 -8.44 -16.83
C VAL A 73 25.69 -9.04 -17.22
N ARG A 74 25.68 -10.26 -17.77
CA ARG A 74 24.45 -10.96 -18.13
C ARG A 74 23.53 -11.19 -16.92
N ASP A 75 24.10 -11.53 -15.78
CA ASP A 75 23.37 -11.69 -14.51
C ASP A 75 22.71 -10.38 -14.08
N GLU A 76 23.42 -9.25 -14.19
CA GLU A 76 22.93 -7.93 -13.80
C GLU A 76 21.79 -7.46 -14.71
N GLU A 77 21.97 -7.58 -16.03
CA GLU A 77 20.93 -7.27 -17.03
C GLU A 77 19.65 -8.10 -16.80
N ALA A 78 19.80 -9.40 -16.47
CA ALA A 78 18.66 -10.24 -16.15
C ALA A 78 17.92 -9.78 -14.88
N MET A 79 18.65 -9.29 -13.87
CA MET A 79 18.03 -8.75 -12.65
C MET A 79 17.39 -7.38 -12.87
N GLU A 80 17.91 -6.54 -13.77
CA GLU A 80 17.26 -5.29 -14.17
C GLU A 80 15.88 -5.53 -14.80
N VAL A 81 15.73 -6.57 -15.64
CA VAL A 81 14.40 -6.99 -16.14
C VAL A 81 13.48 -7.41 -15.00
N GLY A 82 14.01 -8.01 -13.95
CA GLY A 82 13.26 -8.36 -12.73
C GLY A 82 12.64 -7.13 -12.03
N LEU A 83 13.24 -5.94 -12.15
CA LEU A 83 12.70 -4.71 -11.56
C LEU A 83 11.36 -4.28 -12.16
N LEU A 84 10.94 -4.84 -13.31
CA LEU A 84 9.59 -4.63 -13.84
C LEU A 84 8.49 -5.03 -12.85
N ALA A 85 8.77 -5.94 -11.90
CA ALA A 85 7.84 -6.29 -10.83
C ALA A 85 7.49 -5.09 -9.92
N CYS A 86 8.39 -4.13 -9.76
CA CYS A 86 8.12 -2.90 -9.00
C CYS A 86 7.12 -1.97 -9.70
N GLN A 87 6.99 -2.07 -11.03
CA GLN A 87 6.00 -1.31 -11.78
C GLN A 87 4.57 -1.76 -11.41
N ASP A 88 4.34 -3.06 -11.28
CA ASP A 88 3.03 -3.61 -10.91
C ASP A 88 2.64 -3.20 -9.47
N TYR A 89 3.61 -3.23 -8.55
CA TYR A 89 3.45 -2.71 -7.19
C TYR A 89 3.06 -1.22 -7.19
N ASP A 90 3.77 -0.37 -7.94
CA ASP A 90 3.49 1.07 -8.02
C ASP A 90 2.12 1.36 -8.66
N LEU A 91 1.75 0.62 -9.72
CA LEU A 91 0.43 0.72 -10.35
C LEU A 91 -0.70 0.36 -9.37
N MET A 92 -0.52 -0.70 -8.57
CA MET A 92 -1.47 -1.09 -7.55
C MET A 92 -1.59 -0.03 -6.46
N ARG A 93 -0.46 0.46 -5.94
CA ARG A 93 -0.41 1.57 -4.97
C ARG A 93 -1.19 2.80 -5.44
N LYS A 94 -0.93 3.24 -6.68
CA LYS A 94 -1.65 4.37 -7.31
C LYS A 94 -3.13 4.08 -7.55
N ARG A 95 -3.51 2.82 -7.78
CA ARG A 95 -4.92 2.41 -7.89
C ARG A 95 -5.63 2.52 -6.54
N LEU A 96 -5.01 2.03 -5.48
CA LEU A 96 -5.57 2.08 -4.13
C LEU A 96 -5.70 3.53 -3.61
N ILE A 97 -4.73 4.39 -3.91
CA ILE A 97 -4.84 5.83 -3.62
C ILE A 97 -6.02 6.47 -4.37
N ARG A 98 -6.20 6.13 -5.66
CA ARG A 98 -7.39 6.58 -6.42
C ARG A 98 -8.70 6.07 -5.83
N TRP A 99 -8.69 4.96 -5.10
CA TRP A 99 -9.87 4.42 -4.40
C TRP A 99 -10.08 5.03 -3.01
N GLY A 100 -9.27 6.01 -2.63
CA GLY A 100 -9.45 6.81 -1.42
C GLY A 100 -8.54 6.43 -0.26
N LEU A 101 -7.60 5.50 -0.47
CA LEU A 101 -6.56 5.24 0.53
C LEU A 101 -5.53 6.38 0.55
N THR A 102 -5.04 6.68 1.75
CA THR A 102 -3.97 7.62 2.03
C THR A 102 -2.63 6.91 2.02
N GLU A 103 -1.56 7.70 1.94
CA GLU A 103 -0.21 7.15 2.00
C GLU A 103 0.09 6.39 3.29
N ASN A 104 -0.52 6.79 4.40
CA ASN A 104 -0.39 6.08 5.69
C ASN A 104 -1.08 4.71 5.65
N GLU A 105 -2.27 4.62 5.06
CA GLU A 105 -3.03 3.36 4.95
C GLU A 105 -2.29 2.38 4.01
N ILE A 106 -1.73 2.87 2.90
CA ILE A 106 -0.86 2.07 2.04
C ILE A 106 0.37 1.58 2.80
N SER A 107 1.03 2.47 3.54
CA SER A 107 2.22 2.12 4.32
C SER A 107 1.91 1.06 5.38
N GLU A 108 0.74 1.17 6.02
CA GLU A 108 0.24 0.15 6.94
C GLU A 108 0.02 -1.19 6.24
N MET A 109 -0.56 -1.22 5.04
CA MET A 109 -0.72 -2.45 4.26
C MET A 109 0.64 -3.10 3.95
N SER A 110 1.67 -2.29 3.62
CA SER A 110 3.03 -2.79 3.41
C SER A 110 3.63 -3.39 4.68
N LEU A 111 3.47 -2.73 5.83
CA LEU A 111 3.94 -3.23 7.12
C LEU A 111 3.29 -4.58 7.46
N ARG A 112 1.97 -4.67 7.34
CA ARG A 112 1.22 -5.93 7.55
C ARG A 112 1.73 -7.05 6.64
N ALA A 113 1.98 -6.75 5.37
CA ALA A 113 2.48 -7.75 4.42
C ALA A 113 3.88 -8.29 4.75
N VAL A 114 4.73 -7.45 5.35
CA VAL A 114 6.06 -7.84 5.84
C VAL A 114 5.93 -8.65 7.13
N GLU A 115 5.12 -8.19 8.09
CA GLU A 115 4.90 -8.86 9.37
C GLU A 115 4.26 -10.25 9.19
N GLU A 116 3.30 -10.41 8.27
CA GLU A 116 2.69 -11.71 7.96
C GLU A 116 3.68 -12.75 7.41
N ARG A 117 4.76 -12.30 6.74
CA ARG A 117 5.77 -13.17 6.12
C ARG A 117 7.02 -13.34 6.99
N ALA A 118 7.13 -12.60 8.09
CA ALA A 118 8.29 -12.63 8.97
C ALA A 118 7.99 -13.51 10.19
N ASP A 119 8.75 -14.60 10.35
CA ASP A 119 8.64 -15.46 11.52
C ASP A 119 9.30 -14.81 12.76
N THR A 120 10.28 -13.93 12.55
CA THR A 120 11.05 -13.28 13.61
C THR A 120 11.26 -11.78 13.35
N LEU A 121 11.58 -11.04 14.41
CA LEU A 121 11.95 -9.62 14.30
C LEU A 121 13.18 -9.41 13.39
N GLN A 122 14.09 -10.38 13.38
CA GLN A 122 15.26 -10.39 12.49
C GLN A 122 14.85 -10.52 11.02
N ASP A 123 13.77 -11.24 10.72
CA ASP A 123 13.23 -11.34 9.36
C ASP A 123 12.64 -10.01 8.91
N VAL A 124 11.89 -9.32 9.78
CA VAL A 124 11.38 -7.97 9.50
C VAL A 124 12.53 -7.00 9.20
N VAL A 125 13.58 -7.03 10.03
CA VAL A 125 14.77 -6.18 9.85
C VAL A 125 15.49 -6.52 8.54
N ARG A 126 15.69 -7.81 8.24
CA ARG A 126 16.33 -8.28 7.00
C ARG A 126 15.57 -7.85 5.74
N ILE A 127 14.25 -7.77 5.81
CA ILE A 127 13.39 -7.29 4.73
C ILE A 127 13.53 -5.75 4.59
N HIS A 128 13.69 -5.02 5.69
CA HIS A 128 13.91 -3.56 5.68
C HIS A 128 15.38 -3.13 5.57
N GLU A 129 16.33 -4.07 5.43
CA GLU A 129 17.76 -3.80 5.56
C GLU A 129 18.32 -2.96 4.40
N ILE A 130 17.69 -3.02 3.22
CA ILE A 130 18.10 -2.21 2.08
C ILE A 130 17.67 -0.76 2.31
N ARG A 131 18.57 0.00 2.92
CA ARG A 131 18.46 1.46 3.00
C ARG A 131 19.08 2.06 1.74
N TYR A 132 18.24 2.64 0.88
CA TYR A 132 18.65 3.47 -0.27
C TYR A 132 19.43 4.71 0.17
#